data_AF-A0A1Q1FI36-F1
#
_entry.id   AF-A0A1Q1FI36-F1
#
_cell.length_a   1.000
_cell.length_b   1.000
_cell.length_c   1.000
_cell.angle_alpha   90.00
_cell.angle_beta   90.00
_cell.angle_gamma   90.00
#
_symmetry.space_group_name_H-M   'P 1'
#
loop_
_entity.id
_entity.type
_entity.pdbx_description
1 polymer ?
#
loop_
_entity_poly.entity_id
_entity_poly.type
_entity_poly.pdbx_seq_one_letter_code
_entity_poly.pdbx_strand_id
1 'polypeptide(L)'
;METALRVGIAIYNAGDYHEAHDAWEDHWLALDTGTDDERFLHGLIQFTAAVHHATERNWAGATGLAESAGEYLADLPADYRGVDVAAVREYLPALRADPERIERGSPLELTHEGEVVLPDDLDFQESATAATVYAEDGPFDESVLERGIEYARTDLDAGEGTSPFVTFVMDFARDGTNRGIVYQRLSERVERRQRRETDVDGLF
;
A
#
# COMPACT_ATOMS: atom_id res chain seq x y z
N MET A 1 7.13 9.75 -4.32
CA MET A 1 6.93 8.68 -5.31
C MET A 1 7.59 7.38 -4.87
N GLU A 2 8.90 7.36 -4.58
CA GLU A 2 9.59 6.12 -4.16
C GLU A 2 8.93 5.42 -2.94
N THR A 3 8.65 6.16 -1.85
CA THR A 3 7.92 5.63 -0.69
C THR A 3 6.58 5.00 -1.07
N ALA A 4 5.73 5.72 -1.79
CA ALA A 4 4.43 5.22 -2.21
C ALA A 4 4.54 4.01 -3.15
N LEU A 5 5.54 4.01 -4.04
CA LEU A 5 5.81 2.89 -4.92
C LEU A 5 6.15 1.63 -4.11
N ARG A 6 7.11 1.72 -3.19
CA ARG A 6 7.50 0.61 -2.31
C ARG A 6 6.34 0.14 -1.42
N VAL A 7 5.55 1.07 -0.88
CA VAL A 7 4.37 0.77 -0.07
C VAL A 7 3.32 -0.01 -0.87
N GLY A 8 2.90 0.49 -2.03
CA GLY A 8 1.91 -0.24 -2.84
C GLY A 8 2.43 -1.58 -3.35
N ILE A 9 3.73 -1.72 -3.63
CA ILE A 9 4.34 -3.03 -3.96
C ILE A 9 4.24 -3.99 -2.79
N ALA A 10 4.56 -3.54 -1.57
CA ALA A 10 4.47 -4.36 -0.36
C ALA A 10 3.03 -4.80 -0.07
N ILE A 11 2.07 -3.89 -0.19
CA ILE A 11 0.64 -4.16 -0.01
C ILE A 11 0.14 -5.15 -1.09
N TYR A 12 0.54 -4.94 -2.36
CA TYR A 12 0.22 -5.86 -3.46
C TYR A 12 0.75 -7.27 -3.17
N ASN A 13 2.02 -7.39 -2.78
CA ASN A 13 2.66 -8.67 -2.49
C ASN A 13 2.07 -9.37 -1.25
N ALA A 14 1.44 -8.62 -0.35
CA ALA A 14 0.66 -9.16 0.77
C ALA A 14 -0.72 -9.72 0.34
N GLY A 15 -1.14 -9.46 -0.90
CA GLY A 15 -2.42 -9.92 -1.45
C GLY A 15 -3.57 -8.91 -1.33
N ASP A 16 -3.27 -7.71 -0.83
CA ASP A 16 -4.25 -6.63 -0.60
C ASP A 16 -4.32 -5.74 -1.86
N TYR A 17 -4.83 -6.32 -2.95
CA TYR A 17 -4.74 -5.70 -4.28
C TYR A 17 -5.57 -4.42 -4.43
N HIS A 18 -6.65 -4.23 -3.68
CA HIS A 18 -7.42 -2.98 -3.77
C HIS A 18 -6.65 -1.83 -3.11
N GLU A 19 -6.17 -2.07 -1.90
CA GLU A 19 -5.39 -1.13 -1.10
C GLU A 19 -4.07 -0.75 -1.80
N ALA A 20 -3.46 -1.68 -2.52
CA ALA A 20 -2.26 -1.40 -3.31
C ALA A 20 -2.52 -0.39 -4.45
N HIS A 21 -3.73 -0.40 -5.02
CA HIS A 21 -4.16 0.61 -6.00
C HIS A 21 -4.25 1.98 -5.33
N ASP A 22 -4.89 2.07 -4.17
CA ASP A 22 -5.12 3.32 -3.45
C ASP A 22 -3.82 3.95 -2.96
N ALA A 23 -2.83 3.13 -2.58
CA ALA A 23 -1.48 3.58 -2.25
C ALA A 23 -0.78 4.40 -3.36
N TRP A 24 -1.19 4.23 -4.62
CA TRP A 24 -0.62 4.95 -5.76
C TRP A 24 -1.56 6.02 -6.35
N GLU A 25 -2.85 5.98 -6.07
CA GLU A 25 -3.87 6.80 -6.74
C GLU A 25 -3.62 8.30 -6.56
N ASP A 26 -3.45 8.75 -5.31
CA ASP A 26 -3.19 10.16 -5.00
C ASP A 26 -1.92 10.68 -5.69
N HIS A 27 -0.88 9.85 -5.75
CA HIS A 27 0.35 10.18 -6.44
C HIS A 27 0.16 10.26 -7.94
N TRP A 28 -0.62 9.35 -8.53
CA TRP A 28 -0.95 9.36 -9.95
C TRP A 28 -1.78 10.59 -10.33
N LEU A 29 -2.83 10.90 -9.57
CA LEU A 29 -3.71 12.05 -9.80
C LEU A 29 -2.98 13.40 -9.73
N ALA A 30 -1.86 13.46 -9.00
CA ALA A 30 -1.02 14.65 -8.90
C ALA A 30 -0.03 14.84 -10.07
N LEU A 31 0.11 13.87 -10.98
CA LEU A 31 1.05 13.93 -12.10
C LEU A 31 0.46 14.62 -13.33
N ASP A 32 1.33 15.27 -14.10
CA ASP A 32 0.96 15.80 -15.41
C ASP A 32 0.65 14.66 -16.38
N THR A 33 -0.51 14.75 -17.05
CA THR A 33 -0.97 13.77 -18.03
C THR A 33 0.03 13.57 -19.16
N GLY A 34 0.29 12.31 -19.52
CA GLY A 34 1.17 11.96 -20.64
C GLY A 34 2.65 11.95 -20.30
N THR A 35 3.03 12.16 -19.04
CA THR A 35 4.40 11.88 -18.56
C THR A 35 4.62 10.37 -18.41
N ASP A 36 5.90 9.95 -18.41
CA ASP A 36 6.25 8.53 -18.23
C ASP A 36 5.84 8.04 -16.82
N ASP A 37 5.97 8.89 -15.80
CA ASP A 37 5.52 8.57 -14.44
C ASP A 37 4.00 8.42 -14.34
N GLU A 38 3.23 9.26 -15.04
CA GLU A 38 1.77 9.15 -15.06
C GLU A 38 1.35 7.83 -15.71
N ARG A 39 1.87 7.53 -16.91
CA ARG A 39 1.60 6.26 -17.59
C ARG A 39 2.05 5.05 -16.76
N PHE A 40 3.18 5.17 -16.08
CA PHE A 40 3.69 4.11 -15.20
C PHE A 40 2.74 3.79 -14.06
N LEU A 41 2.38 4.80 -13.24
CA LEU A 41 1.48 4.57 -12.12
C LEU A 41 0.09 4.15 -12.60
N HIS A 42 -0.43 4.75 -13.66
CA HIS A 42 -1.70 4.36 -14.25
C HIS A 42 -1.69 2.89 -14.70
N GLY A 43 -0.62 2.45 -15.37
CA GLY A 43 -0.43 1.07 -15.77
C GLY A 43 -0.35 0.10 -14.60
N LEU A 44 0.38 0.44 -13.53
CA LEU A 44 0.46 -0.36 -12.32
C LEU A 44 -0.88 -0.46 -11.58
N ILE A 45 -1.57 0.67 -11.41
CA ILE A 45 -2.92 0.77 -10.84
C ILE A 45 -3.88 -0.14 -11.60
N GLN A 46 -3.88 -0.10 -12.94
CA GLN A 46 -4.74 -0.94 -13.79
C GLN A 46 -4.34 -2.42 -13.72
N PHE A 47 -3.04 -2.74 -13.66
CA PHE A 47 -2.55 -4.11 -13.47
C PHE A 47 -3.03 -4.70 -12.14
N THR A 48 -2.85 -3.94 -11.05
CA THR A 48 -3.28 -4.32 -9.70
C THR A 48 -4.80 -4.49 -9.63
N ALA A 49 -5.56 -3.58 -10.23
CA ALA A 49 -7.02 -3.71 -10.35
C ALA A 49 -7.43 -4.94 -11.19
N ALA A 50 -6.70 -5.28 -12.27
CA ALA A 50 -6.97 -6.48 -13.06
C ALA A 50 -6.80 -7.76 -12.23
N VAL A 51 -5.77 -7.82 -11.39
CA VAL A 51 -5.53 -8.92 -10.46
C VAL A 51 -6.64 -8.99 -9.40
N HIS A 52 -7.00 -7.87 -8.77
CA HIS A 52 -8.10 -7.79 -7.82
C HIS A 52 -9.40 -8.32 -8.43
N HIS A 53 -9.80 -7.80 -9.60
CA HIS A 53 -11.00 -8.24 -10.31
C HIS A 53 -10.97 -9.74 -10.64
N ALA A 54 -9.82 -10.28 -11.01
CA ALA A 54 -9.68 -11.72 -11.25
C ALA A 54 -9.92 -12.52 -9.94
N THR A 55 -9.36 -12.08 -8.81
CA THR A 55 -9.59 -12.75 -7.52
C THR A 55 -11.06 -12.71 -7.06
N GLU A 56 -11.80 -11.67 -7.44
CA GLU A 56 -13.24 -11.55 -7.19
C GLU A 56 -14.13 -12.26 -8.24
N ARG A 57 -13.53 -12.95 -9.21
CA ARG A 57 -14.22 -13.59 -10.35
C ARG A 57 -14.94 -12.62 -11.28
N ASN A 58 -14.52 -11.36 -11.29
CA ASN A 58 -14.94 -10.38 -12.27
C ASN A 58 -14.09 -10.48 -13.55
N TRP A 59 -14.30 -11.55 -14.31
CA TRP A 59 -13.49 -11.91 -15.48
C TRP A 59 -13.47 -10.84 -16.58
N ALA A 60 -14.63 -10.23 -16.84
CA ALA A 60 -14.76 -9.19 -17.85
C ALA A 60 -13.96 -7.94 -17.45
N GLY A 61 -14.04 -7.52 -16.18
CA GLY A 61 -13.25 -6.41 -15.65
C GLY A 61 -11.75 -6.72 -15.70
N ALA A 62 -11.34 -7.90 -15.22
CA ALA A 62 -9.94 -8.33 -15.25
C ALA A 62 -9.35 -8.29 -16.67
N THR A 63 -10.10 -8.77 -17.67
CA THR A 63 -9.67 -8.77 -19.08
C THR A 63 -9.47 -7.35 -19.61
N GLY A 64 -10.41 -6.44 -19.36
CA GLY A 64 -10.35 -5.06 -19.84
C GLY A 64 -9.23 -4.25 -19.16
N LEU A 65 -9.10 -4.39 -17.84
CA LEU A 65 -8.04 -3.74 -17.07
C LEU A 65 -6.65 -4.27 -17.47
N ALA A 66 -6.52 -5.57 -17.74
CA ALA A 66 -5.26 -6.15 -18.20
C ALA A 66 -4.82 -5.63 -19.59
N GLU A 67 -5.78 -5.36 -20.48
CA GLU A 67 -5.50 -4.72 -21.77
C GLU A 67 -5.03 -3.28 -21.59
N SER A 68 -5.81 -2.48 -20.85
CA SER A 68 -5.51 -1.08 -20.53
C SER A 68 -4.14 -0.91 -19.84
N ALA A 69 -3.85 -1.73 -18.83
CA ALA A 69 -2.56 -1.75 -18.16
C ALA A 69 -1.40 -1.98 -19.14
N GLY A 70 -1.58 -2.91 -20.08
CA GLY A 70 -0.57 -3.21 -21.10
C GLY A 70 -0.31 -2.03 -22.04
N GLU A 71 -1.35 -1.27 -22.40
CA GLU A 71 -1.25 -0.08 -23.24
C GLU A 71 -0.45 1.03 -22.55
N TYR A 72 -0.73 1.31 -21.27
CA TYR A 72 0.01 2.33 -20.51
C TYR A 72 1.49 1.98 -20.32
N LEU A 73 1.79 0.70 -20.11
CA LEU A 73 3.15 0.23 -19.85
C LEU A 73 3.97 -0.05 -21.12
N ALA A 74 3.34 -0.08 -22.31
CA ALA A 74 3.92 -0.62 -23.54
C ALA A 74 5.30 -0.01 -23.88
N ASP A 75 5.39 1.32 -23.84
CA ASP A 75 6.57 2.08 -24.30
C ASP A 75 7.55 2.43 -23.15
N LEU A 76 7.29 1.97 -21.92
CA LEU A 76 8.18 2.22 -20.80
C LEU A 76 9.42 1.30 -20.82
N PRO A 77 10.56 1.77 -20.28
CA PRO A 77 11.72 0.91 -20.00
C PRO A 77 11.34 -0.35 -19.22
N ALA A 78 12.09 -1.43 -19.44
CA ALA A 78 11.85 -2.72 -18.77
C ALA A 78 12.02 -2.64 -17.24
N ASP A 79 12.89 -1.76 -16.78
CA ASP A 79 13.24 -1.50 -15.37
C ASP A 79 12.88 -0.06 -14.97
N TYR A 80 11.64 0.35 -15.22
CA TYR A 80 11.22 1.72 -14.92
C TYR A 80 11.02 1.93 -13.41
N ARG A 81 11.67 2.97 -12.85
CA ARG A 81 11.61 3.31 -11.41
C ARG A 81 11.95 2.13 -10.48
N GLY A 82 12.83 1.23 -10.93
CA GLY A 82 13.25 0.06 -10.17
C GLY A 82 12.26 -1.12 -10.21
N VAL A 83 11.10 -0.98 -10.88
CA VAL A 83 10.12 -2.06 -11.03
C VAL A 83 10.39 -2.86 -12.30
N ASP A 84 10.25 -4.18 -12.23
CA ASP A 84 10.30 -5.08 -13.40
C ASP A 84 9.01 -4.96 -14.24
N VAL A 85 8.91 -3.88 -14.99
CA VAL A 85 7.81 -3.62 -15.93
C VAL A 85 7.78 -4.65 -17.05
N ALA A 86 8.92 -5.27 -17.40
CA ALA A 86 8.93 -6.37 -18.35
C ALA A 86 8.13 -7.58 -17.84
N ALA A 87 8.31 -7.98 -16.58
CA ALA A 87 7.54 -9.07 -15.98
C ALA A 87 6.03 -8.76 -15.95
N VAL A 88 5.65 -7.53 -15.60
CA VAL A 88 4.23 -7.10 -15.62
C VAL A 88 3.66 -7.20 -17.04
N ARG A 89 4.38 -6.69 -18.05
CA ARG A 89 3.96 -6.78 -19.46
C ARG A 89 3.89 -8.22 -19.99
N GLU A 90 4.72 -9.14 -19.48
CA GLU A 90 4.65 -10.55 -19.84
C GLU A 90 3.44 -11.24 -19.20
N TYR A 91 3.09 -10.87 -17.98
CA TYR A 91 1.97 -11.44 -17.24
C TYR A 91 0.60 -11.04 -17.82
N LEU A 92 0.45 -9.77 -18.20
CA LEU A 92 -0.82 -9.16 -18.61
C LEU A 92 -1.54 -9.88 -19.77
N PRO A 93 -0.90 -10.23 -20.91
CA PRO A 93 -1.56 -10.93 -22.01
C PRO A 93 -2.14 -12.28 -21.58
N ALA A 94 -1.46 -12.95 -20.65
CA ALA A 94 -1.86 -14.27 -20.22
C ALA A 94 -2.94 -14.22 -19.13
N LEU A 95 -3.01 -13.16 -18.31
CA LEU A 95 -4.18 -12.85 -17.48
C LEU A 95 -5.38 -12.46 -18.34
N ARG A 96 -5.18 -11.62 -19.37
CA ARG A 96 -6.24 -11.20 -20.29
C ARG A 96 -6.86 -12.36 -21.05
N ALA A 97 -6.04 -13.30 -21.54
CA ALA A 97 -6.52 -14.44 -22.31
C ALA A 97 -7.29 -15.47 -21.46
N ASP A 98 -6.95 -15.57 -20.18
CA ASP A 98 -7.44 -16.59 -19.27
C ASP A 98 -7.43 -16.06 -17.83
N PRO A 99 -8.40 -15.20 -17.43
CA PRO A 99 -8.39 -14.57 -16.11
C PRO A 99 -8.62 -15.58 -14.97
N GLU A 100 -9.22 -16.74 -15.25
CA GLU A 100 -9.36 -17.84 -14.29
C GLU A 100 -8.02 -18.48 -13.90
N ARG A 101 -6.91 -18.17 -14.60
CA ARG A 101 -5.57 -18.64 -14.23
C ARG A 101 -5.19 -18.25 -12.80
N ILE A 102 -5.80 -17.19 -12.28
CA ILE A 102 -5.60 -16.69 -10.92
C ILE A 102 -5.99 -17.73 -9.86
N GLU A 103 -6.89 -18.66 -10.19
CA GLU A 103 -7.29 -19.75 -9.30
C GLU A 103 -6.31 -20.94 -9.34
N ARG A 104 -5.39 -20.96 -10.33
CA ARG A 104 -4.48 -22.08 -10.63
C ARG A 104 -3.03 -21.80 -10.25
N GLY A 105 -2.72 -20.59 -9.81
CA GLY A 105 -1.37 -20.18 -9.41
C GLY A 105 -1.41 -18.82 -8.72
N SER A 106 -0.26 -18.40 -8.21
CA SER A 106 -0.14 -17.09 -7.57
C SER A 106 -0.08 -15.97 -8.62
N PRO A 107 -0.58 -14.78 -8.29
CA PRO A 107 -0.29 -13.56 -9.06
C PRO A 107 1.21 -13.29 -9.14
N LEU A 108 1.61 -12.45 -10.10
CA LEU A 108 3.00 -12.05 -10.27
C LEU A 108 3.46 -11.24 -9.06
N GLU A 109 4.44 -11.73 -8.31
CA GLU A 109 5.09 -10.96 -7.25
C GLU A 109 5.89 -9.79 -7.85
N LEU A 110 5.67 -8.58 -7.33
CA LEU A 110 6.34 -7.37 -7.79
C LEU A 110 7.68 -7.18 -7.07
N THR A 111 8.67 -6.69 -7.80
CA THR A 111 9.99 -6.36 -7.27
C THR A 111 10.27 -4.86 -7.36
N HIS A 112 11.12 -4.36 -6.47
CA HIS A 112 11.69 -3.01 -6.53
C HIS A 112 13.20 -3.11 -6.36
N GLU A 113 13.95 -2.58 -7.33
CA GLU A 113 15.41 -2.73 -7.44
C GLU A 113 15.89 -4.19 -7.45
N GLY A 114 15.06 -5.07 -8.03
CA GLY A 114 15.35 -6.51 -8.15
C GLY A 114 15.07 -7.33 -6.89
N GLU A 115 14.61 -6.71 -5.81
CA GLU A 115 14.23 -7.38 -4.57
C GLU A 115 12.71 -7.42 -4.40
N VAL A 116 12.21 -8.50 -3.82
CA VAL A 116 10.82 -8.60 -3.39
C VAL A 116 10.64 -7.69 -2.17
N VAL A 117 9.62 -6.84 -2.19
CA VAL A 117 9.29 -5.97 -1.05
C VAL A 117 8.03 -6.50 -0.39
N LEU A 118 8.10 -6.81 0.90
CA LEU A 118 6.99 -7.22 1.75
C LEU A 118 6.72 -6.14 2.82
N PRO A 119 5.56 -6.19 3.50
CA PRO A 119 5.26 -5.24 4.59
C PRO A 119 6.35 -5.21 5.69
N ASP A 120 6.99 -6.35 5.96
CA ASP A 120 8.06 -6.47 6.95
C ASP A 120 9.34 -5.72 6.56
N ASP A 121 9.54 -5.44 5.26
CA ASP A 121 10.70 -4.72 4.73
C ASP A 121 10.53 -3.19 4.76
N LEU A 122 9.32 -2.71 5.09
CA LEU A 122 9.02 -1.29 5.14
C LEU A 122 9.63 -0.65 6.39
N ASP A 123 10.27 0.51 6.23
CA ASP A 123 10.70 1.33 7.35
C ASP A 123 9.49 1.96 8.08
N PHE A 124 9.74 2.76 9.11
CA PHE A 124 8.64 3.38 9.86
C PHE A 124 7.81 4.37 9.02
N GLN A 125 8.42 5.18 8.15
CA GLN A 125 7.66 6.14 7.35
C GLN A 125 6.83 5.42 6.29
N GLU A 126 7.41 4.40 5.64
CA GLU A 126 6.70 3.53 4.73
C GLU A 126 5.56 2.78 5.42
N SER A 127 5.81 2.23 6.61
CA SER A 127 4.78 1.55 7.42
C SER A 127 3.67 2.52 7.86
N ALA A 128 4.00 3.77 8.17
CA ALA A 128 3.01 4.79 8.49
C ALA A 128 2.12 5.11 7.29
N THR A 129 2.69 5.22 6.09
CA THR A 129 1.90 5.38 4.85
C THR A 129 1.02 4.16 4.58
N ALA A 130 1.55 2.94 4.71
CA ALA A 130 0.75 1.72 4.56
C ALA A 130 -0.39 1.65 5.59
N ALA A 131 -0.15 2.07 6.83
CA ALA A 131 -1.17 2.12 7.87
C ALA A 131 -2.29 3.12 7.55
N THR A 132 -1.99 4.25 6.90
CA THR A 132 -3.01 5.19 6.42
C THR A 132 -3.88 4.54 5.34
N VAL A 133 -3.27 3.92 4.32
CA VAL A 133 -4.00 3.22 3.24
C VAL A 133 -4.95 2.16 3.83
N TYR A 134 -4.44 1.28 4.70
CA TYR A 134 -5.29 0.26 5.33
C TYR A 134 -6.38 0.83 6.25
N ALA A 135 -6.23 2.05 6.75
CA ALA A 135 -7.24 2.69 7.59
C ALA A 135 -8.38 3.26 6.74
N GLU A 136 -8.07 3.84 5.60
CA GLU A 136 -9.01 4.45 4.66
C GLU A 136 -9.99 3.41 4.08
N ASP A 137 -9.49 2.24 3.68
CA ASP A 137 -10.32 1.17 3.10
C ASP A 137 -10.90 0.21 4.15
N GLY A 138 -10.44 0.34 5.39
CA GLY A 138 -10.77 -0.56 6.50
C GLY A 138 -11.93 -0.07 7.38
N PRO A 139 -12.37 -0.91 8.35
CA PRO A 139 -13.36 -0.52 9.34
C PRO A 139 -12.76 0.30 10.50
N PHE A 140 -11.72 1.09 10.24
CA PHE A 140 -10.92 1.78 11.27
C PHE A 140 -11.25 3.27 11.29
N ASP A 141 -11.05 3.91 12.45
CA ASP A 141 -11.12 5.37 12.53
C ASP A 141 -9.75 5.93 12.14
N GLU A 142 -9.67 6.54 10.96
CA GLU A 142 -8.46 7.15 10.42
C GLU A 142 -7.81 8.12 11.43
N SER A 143 -8.61 8.88 12.20
CA SER A 143 -8.09 9.87 13.14
C SER A 143 -7.29 9.25 14.29
N VAL A 144 -7.59 7.99 14.64
CA VAL A 144 -6.84 7.22 15.64
C VAL A 144 -5.47 6.83 15.08
N LEU A 145 -5.42 6.40 13.81
CA LEU A 145 -4.15 6.07 13.13
C LEU A 145 -3.30 7.31 12.93
N GLU A 146 -3.88 8.40 12.41
CA GLU A 146 -3.21 9.69 12.24
C GLU A 146 -2.55 10.15 13.54
N ARG A 147 -3.29 10.10 14.65
CA ARG A 147 -2.76 10.48 15.96
C ARG A 147 -1.71 9.50 16.47
N GLY A 148 -1.91 8.20 16.25
CA GLY A 148 -0.92 7.16 16.57
C GLY A 148 0.41 7.40 15.86
N ILE A 149 0.36 7.75 14.55
CA ILE A 149 1.51 8.09 13.72
C ILE A 149 2.18 9.38 14.21
N GLU A 150 1.40 10.42 14.55
CA GLU A 150 1.92 11.67 15.11
C GLU A 150 2.70 11.44 16.42
N TYR A 151 2.13 10.65 17.32
CA TYR A 151 2.80 10.28 18.57
C TYR A 151 4.05 9.43 18.33
N ALA A 152 4.00 8.47 17.40
CA ALA A 152 5.16 7.67 17.04
C ALA A 152 6.30 8.52 16.46
N ARG A 153 5.99 9.47 15.57
CA ARG A 153 6.97 10.43 15.03
C ARG A 153 7.60 11.28 16.13
N THR A 154 6.77 11.84 17.01
CA THR A 154 7.22 12.65 18.14
C THR A 154 8.19 11.87 19.04
N ASP A 155 7.86 10.61 19.34
CA ASP A 155 8.69 9.75 20.20
C ASP A 155 10.01 9.38 19.50
N LEU A 156 10.00 9.11 18.19
CA LEU A 156 11.22 8.86 17.41
C LEU A 156 12.14 10.08 17.38
N ASP A 157 11.60 11.28 17.18
CA ASP A 157 12.36 12.54 17.18
C ASP A 157 12.98 12.82 18.58
N ALA A 158 12.35 12.33 19.65
CA ALA A 158 12.89 12.36 21.00
C ALA A 158 13.91 11.24 21.29
N GLY A 159 14.17 10.34 20.34
CA GLY A 159 15.08 9.20 20.50
C GLY A 159 14.48 7.98 21.20
N GLU A 160 13.16 7.95 21.39
CA GLU A 160 12.43 6.84 22.04
C GLU A 160 12.04 5.75 21.03
N GLY A 161 13.03 5.10 20.43
CA GLY A 161 12.83 4.05 19.41
C GLY A 161 12.05 2.81 19.88
N THR A 162 11.87 2.62 21.19
CA THR A 162 11.06 1.55 21.78
C THR A 162 9.61 2.00 22.10
N SER A 163 9.17 3.11 21.52
CA SER A 163 7.82 3.63 21.74
C SER A 163 6.75 2.59 21.35
N PRO A 164 5.74 2.35 22.20
CA PRO A 164 4.60 1.53 21.83
C PRO A 164 3.86 2.03 20.59
N PHE A 165 3.84 3.34 20.34
CA PHE A 165 3.18 3.90 19.16
C PHE A 165 3.90 3.47 17.88
N VAL A 166 5.24 3.53 17.86
CA VAL A 166 6.05 3.03 16.74
C VAL A 166 5.77 1.56 16.47
N THR A 167 5.75 0.74 17.54
CA THR A 167 5.47 -0.69 17.42
C THR A 167 4.08 -0.95 16.85
N PHE A 168 3.04 -0.32 17.41
CA PHE A 168 1.67 -0.57 16.95
C PHE A 168 1.38 -0.05 15.54
N VAL A 169 1.99 1.07 15.12
CA VAL A 169 1.86 1.54 13.73
C VAL A 169 2.50 0.55 12.76
N MET A 170 3.71 0.07 13.05
CA MET A 170 4.37 -0.94 12.19
C MET A 170 3.60 -2.27 12.19
N ASP A 171 3.16 -2.76 13.36
CA ASP A 171 2.39 -3.99 13.47
C ASP A 171 1.05 -3.88 12.72
N PHE A 172 0.41 -2.71 12.71
CA PHE A 172 -0.84 -2.47 12.00
C PHE A 172 -0.63 -2.58 10.48
N ALA A 173 0.48 -2.04 9.96
CA ALA A 173 0.83 -2.17 8.56
C ALA A 173 1.17 -3.62 8.17
N ARG A 174 1.87 -4.36 9.04
CA ARG A 174 2.48 -5.66 8.71
C ARG A 174 1.58 -6.88 8.97
N ASP A 175 0.81 -6.87 10.05
CA ASP A 175 0.04 -8.03 10.49
C ASP A 175 -1.44 -7.90 10.12
N GLY A 176 -1.76 -8.22 8.86
CA GLY A 176 -3.15 -8.20 8.39
C GLY A 176 -4.09 -9.14 9.15
N THR A 177 -3.58 -10.24 9.71
CA THR A 177 -4.38 -11.20 10.47
C THR A 177 -4.83 -10.62 11.82
N ASN A 178 -3.95 -9.88 12.49
CA ASN A 178 -4.23 -9.30 13.81
C ASN A 178 -4.48 -7.78 13.79
N ARG A 179 -4.60 -7.16 12.61
CA ARG A 179 -4.73 -5.71 12.42
C ARG A 179 -5.80 -5.08 13.33
N GLY A 180 -6.95 -5.72 13.48
CA GLY A 180 -8.02 -5.26 14.39
C GLY A 180 -7.63 -5.25 15.87
N ILE A 181 -6.84 -6.23 16.33
CA ILE A 181 -6.34 -6.28 17.72
C ILE A 181 -5.26 -5.21 17.93
N VAL A 182 -4.39 -5.01 16.94
CA VAL A 182 -3.36 -3.97 16.98
C VAL A 182 -4.01 -2.59 17.04
N TYR A 183 -5.01 -2.34 16.18
CA TYR A 183 -5.80 -1.12 16.18
C TYR A 183 -6.44 -0.83 17.53
N GLN A 184 -7.11 -1.82 18.14
CA GLN A 184 -7.73 -1.64 19.45
C GLN A 184 -6.70 -1.20 20.50
N ARG A 185 -5.52 -1.84 20.52
CA ARG A 185 -4.45 -1.49 21.46
C ARG A 185 -3.87 -0.10 21.20
N LEU A 186 -3.73 0.28 19.93
CA LEU A 186 -3.31 1.63 19.54
C LEU A 186 -4.32 2.67 20.03
N SER A 187 -5.61 2.46 19.79
CA SER A 187 -6.69 3.35 20.23
C SER A 187 -6.66 3.60 21.74
N GLU A 188 -6.57 2.54 22.54
CA GLU A 188 -6.47 2.64 24.00
C GLU A 188 -5.26 3.48 24.46
N ARG A 189 -4.15 3.44 23.70
CA ARG A 189 -2.93 4.20 24.00
C ARG A 189 -3.07 5.66 23.59
N VAL A 190 -3.64 5.92 22.41
CA VAL A 190 -3.94 7.26 21.91
C VAL A 190 -4.84 7.98 22.90
N GLU A 191 -5.98 7.39 23.28
CA GLU A 191 -6.92 7.97 24.26
C GLU A 191 -6.25 8.26 25.61
N ARG A 192 -5.32 7.40 26.04
CA ARG A 192 -4.62 7.57 27.32
C ARG A 192 -3.61 8.72 27.26
N ARG A 193 -2.93 8.92 26.13
CA ARG A 193 -1.98 10.04 25.95
C ARG A 193 -2.73 11.36 25.80
N GLN A 194 -3.78 11.38 24.99
CA GLN A 194 -4.66 12.55 24.85
C GLN A 194 -5.23 13.02 26.20
N ARG A 195 -5.75 12.11 27.04
CA ARG A 195 -6.24 12.48 28.38
C ARG A 195 -5.16 13.14 29.24
N ARG A 196 -3.92 12.63 29.21
CA ARG A 196 -2.82 13.24 29.96
C ARG A 196 -2.44 14.62 29.43
N GLU A 197 -2.45 14.82 28.12
CA GLU A 197 -2.17 16.11 27.50
C GLU A 197 -3.24 17.14 27.88
N THR A 198 -4.53 16.79 27.77
CA THR A 198 -5.64 17.66 28.20
C THR A 198 -5.62 17.97 29.70
N ASP A 199 -5.29 16.99 30.54
CA ASP A 199 -5.17 17.19 32.00
C ASP A 199 -4.03 18.17 32.33
N VAL A 200 -2.93 18.15 31.56
CA VAL A 200 -1.81 19.09 31.72
C VAL A 200 -2.19 20.49 31.24
N ASP A 201 -2.87 20.61 30.10
CA ASP A 201 -3.32 21.91 29.57
C ASP A 201 -4.36 22.60 30.47
N GLY A 202 -5.16 21.83 31.22
CA GLY A 202 -6.12 22.36 32.19
C GLY A 202 -5.52 22.84 33.53
N LEU A 203 -4.20 22.63 33.74
CA LEU A 203 -3.48 23.01 34.97
C LEU A 203 -2.68 24.33 34.84
N PHE A 204 -2.63 24.93 33.65
CA PHE A 204 -1.95 26.21 33.37
C PHE A 204 -2.93 27.29 32.89
#